data_AF-A0A256YT66-F1
#
_entry.id   AF-A0A256YT66-F1
#
_cell.length_a   1.000
_cell.length_b   1.000
_cell.length_c   1.000
_cell.angle_alpha   90.00
_cell.angle_beta   90.00
_cell.angle_gamma   90.00
#
_symmetry.space_group_name_H-M   'P 1'
#
loop_
_entity.id
_entity.type
_entity.pdbx_description
1 polymer ?
#
loop_
_entity_poly.entity_id
_entity_poly.type
_entity_poly.pdbx_seq_one_letter_code
_entity_poly.pdbx_strand_id
1 'polypeptide(L)'
;MKAKQYLKKLKGEEDIAGKGPIGIAAAILYLAAIMNGEFISQRKIADIIGVTEVTIRNRCKDIAKALGIDDKIERKLKELEKLQKDEK
;
A
#
# COMPACT_ATOMS: atom_id res chain seq x y z
N MET A 1 3.10 -8.15 10.86
CA MET A 1 4.56 -7.88 10.68
C MET A 1 5.03 -7.68 9.23
N LYS A 2 4.19 -7.75 8.18
CA LYS A 2 4.63 -7.62 6.76
C LYS A 2 5.21 -6.24 6.39
N ALA A 3 4.71 -5.15 6.97
CA ALA A 3 5.20 -3.78 6.70
C ALA A 3 6.72 -3.61 6.91
N LYS A 4 7.25 -4.13 8.02
CA LYS A 4 8.69 -4.06 8.35
C LYS A 4 9.54 -4.87 7.37
N GLN A 5 9.00 -5.98 6.85
CA GLN A 5 9.68 -6.81 5.85
C GLN A 5 9.74 -6.11 4.49
N TYR A 6 8.66 -5.45 4.07
CA TYR A 6 8.64 -4.66 2.84
C TYR A 6 9.61 -3.48 2.92
N LEU A 7 9.61 -2.74 4.02
CA LEU A 7 10.55 -1.64 4.22
C LEU A 7 12.02 -2.09 4.16
N LYS A 8 12.35 -3.27 4.72
CA LYS A 8 13.71 -3.82 4.64
C LYS A 8 14.14 -4.17 3.21
N LYS A 9 13.23 -4.75 2.41
CA LYS A 9 13.51 -5.06 1.01
C LYS A 9 13.71 -3.79 0.17
N LEU A 10 12.90 -2.77 0.45
CA LEU A 10 12.91 -1.46 -0.21
C LEU A 10 14.17 -0.62 0.09
N LYS A 11 14.76 -0.75 1.29
CA LYS A 11 15.99 0.01 1.65
C LYS A 11 17.21 -0.29 0.78
N GLY A 12 17.20 -1.39 0.03
CA GLY A 12 18.27 -1.75 -0.91
C GLY A 12 18.06 -1.20 -2.33
N GLU A 13 16.92 -0.58 -2.61
CA GLU A 13 16.59 -0.06 -3.94
C GLU A 13 16.75 1.47 -3.98
N GLU A 14 17.49 1.96 -4.97
CA GLU A 14 17.69 3.39 -5.23
C GLU A 14 16.38 4.11 -5.63
N ASP A 15 15.36 3.35 -6.07
CA ASP A 15 14.08 3.82 -6.61
C ASP A 15 13.19 4.61 -5.64
N ILE A 16 13.63 4.72 -4.38
CA ILE A 16 12.90 5.38 -3.28
C ILE A 16 13.60 6.69 -2.87
N ALA A 17 14.86 6.88 -3.27
CA ALA A 17 15.62 8.10 -3.01
C ALA A 17 14.91 9.31 -3.68
N GLY A 18 14.62 10.34 -2.89
CA GLY A 18 13.92 11.55 -3.35
C GLY A 18 12.38 11.52 -3.24
N LYS A 19 11.77 10.39 -2.86
CA LYS A 19 10.32 10.30 -2.59
C LYS A 19 10.07 10.66 -1.11
N GLY A 20 9.08 11.52 -0.86
CA GLY A 20 8.79 12.01 0.50
C GLY A 20 8.49 10.87 1.49
N PRO A 21 9.11 10.85 2.69
CA PRO A 21 9.06 9.72 3.62
C PRO A 21 7.65 9.40 4.12
N ILE A 22 6.80 10.41 4.26
CA ILE A 22 5.40 10.27 4.70
C ILE A 22 4.59 9.45 3.68
N GLY A 23 4.71 9.77 2.39
CA GLY A 23 3.98 9.06 1.34
C GLY A 23 4.40 7.59 1.21
N ILE A 24 5.69 7.30 1.45
CA ILE A 24 6.21 5.93 1.46
C ILE A 24 5.65 5.17 2.66
N ALA A 25 5.69 5.75 3.87
CA ALA A 25 5.14 5.13 5.07
C ALA A 25 3.64 4.83 4.91
N ALA A 26 2.87 5.79 4.38
CA ALA A 26 1.45 5.63 4.08
C ALA A 26 1.19 4.47 3.13
N ALA A 27 1.96 4.37 2.04
CA ALA A 27 1.82 3.30 1.07
C ALA A 27 2.19 1.93 1.64
N ILE A 28 3.28 1.83 2.41
CA ILE A 28 3.69 0.58 3.06
C ILE A 28 2.60 0.11 4.04
N LEU A 29 2.01 1.04 4.80
CA LEU A 29 0.91 0.73 5.72
C LEU A 29 -0.31 0.20 4.96
N TYR A 30 -0.73 0.88 3.89
CA TYR A 30 -1.84 0.46 3.05
C TYR A 30 -1.61 -0.93 2.44
N LEU A 31 -0.44 -1.18 1.84
CA LEU A 31 -0.09 -2.47 1.27
C LEU A 31 -0.06 -3.58 2.32
N ALA A 32 0.42 -3.28 3.53
CA ALA A 32 0.42 -4.23 4.63
C ALA A 32 -1.00 -4.58 5.10
N ALA A 33 -1.92 -3.60 5.17
CA ALA A 33 -3.32 -3.83 5.50
C ALA A 33 -3.97 -4.78 4.49
N ILE A 34 -3.86 -4.49 3.18
CA ILE A 34 -4.38 -5.36 2.12
C ILE A 34 -3.81 -6.78 2.24
N MET A 35 -2.50 -6.88 2.45
CA MET A 35 -1.83 -8.18 2.58
C MET A 35 -2.29 -8.99 3.79
N ASN A 36 -2.87 -8.36 4.81
CA ASN A 36 -3.46 -9.03 5.98
C ASN A 36 -4.97 -9.24 5.84
N GLY A 37 -5.57 -8.82 4.73
CA GLY A 37 -7.01 -8.95 4.52
C GLY A 37 -7.82 -7.81 5.15
N GLU A 38 -7.18 -6.69 5.48
CA GLU A 38 -7.86 -5.50 5.96
C GLU A 38 -8.04 -4.52 4.80
N PHE A 39 -9.29 -4.19 4.50
CA PHE A 39 -9.60 -3.14 3.54
C PHE A 39 -9.71 -1.79 4.26
N ILE A 40 -8.85 -0.86 3.87
CA ILE A 40 -8.93 0.55 4.29
C ILE A 40 -8.88 1.37 3.01
N SER A 41 -9.80 2.30 2.82
CA SER A 41 -9.79 3.14 1.62
C SER A 41 -8.55 4.04 1.60
N GLN A 42 -7.99 4.28 0.42
CA GLN A 42 -6.86 5.20 0.26
C GLN A 42 -7.23 6.62 0.69
N ARG A 43 -8.50 7.02 0.51
CA ARG A 43 -9.03 8.29 1.00
C ARG A 43 -8.91 8.42 2.52
N LYS A 44 -9.38 7.40 3.25
CA LYS A 44 -9.30 7.39 4.71
C LYS A 44 -7.86 7.51 5.20
N ILE A 45 -6.92 6.83 4.55
CA ILE A 45 -5.49 6.93 4.90
C ILE A 45 -4.92 8.31 4.55
N ALA A 46 -5.28 8.84 3.37
CA ALA A 46 -4.87 10.17 2.92
C ALA A 46 -5.31 11.26 3.92
N ASP A 47 -6.57 11.22 4.35
CA ASP A 47 -7.15 12.16 5.30
C ASP A 47 -6.46 12.08 6.68
N ILE A 48 -6.12 10.88 7.16
CA ILE A 48 -5.43 10.69 8.45
C ILE A 48 -3.97 11.16 8.41
N ILE A 49 -3.26 10.87 7.32
CA ILE A 49 -1.81 11.11 7.21
C ILE A 49 -1.51 12.52 6.69
N GLY A 50 -2.49 13.21 6.11
CA GLY A 50 -2.30 14.55 5.53
C GLY A 50 -1.59 14.53 4.19
N VAL A 51 -1.85 13.49 3.38
CA VAL A 51 -1.34 13.37 2.00
C VAL A 51 -2.51 13.18 1.05
N THR A 52 -2.27 13.26 -0.27
CA THR A 52 -3.35 13.01 -1.24
C THR A 52 -3.52 11.52 -1.55
N GLU A 53 -4.72 11.12 -1.94
CA GLU A 53 -4.98 9.76 -2.46
C GLU A 53 -4.04 9.39 -3.61
N VAL A 54 -3.75 10.33 -4.51
CA VAL A 54 -2.87 10.12 -5.67
C VAL A 54 -1.43 9.87 -5.21
N THR A 55 -0.97 10.55 -4.16
CA THR A 55 0.32 10.28 -3.54
C THR A 55 0.39 8.83 -3.06
N ILE A 56 -0.61 8.37 -2.30
CA ILE A 56 -0.64 6.99 -1.79
C ILE A 56 -0.67 6.00 -2.95
N ARG A 57 -1.54 6.21 -3.94
CA ARG A 57 -1.69 5.34 -5.11
C ARG A 57 -0.38 5.15 -5.87
N ASN A 58 0.30 6.26 -6.18
CA ASN A 58 1.56 6.24 -6.92
C ASN A 58 2.65 5.53 -6.12
N ARG A 59 2.75 5.79 -4.81
CA ARG A 59 3.74 5.13 -3.94
C ARG A 59 3.44 3.64 -3.78
N CYS A 60 2.17 3.24 -3.65
CA CYS A 60 1.76 1.84 -3.59
C CYS A 60 2.12 1.09 -4.87
N LYS A 61 1.86 1.69 -6.04
CA LYS A 61 2.17 1.08 -7.34
C LYS A 61 3.67 0.86 -7.51
N ASP A 62 4.48 1.87 -7.19
CA ASP A 62 5.94 1.77 -7.29
C ASP A 62 6.47 0.70 -6.32
N ILE A 63 6.03 0.72 -5.07
CA ILE A 63 6.47 -0.25 -4.05
C ILE A 63 6.02 -1.68 -4.40
N ALA A 64 4.80 -1.86 -4.88
CA ALA A 64 4.31 -3.19 -5.24
C ALA A 64 5.10 -3.77 -6.43
N LYS A 65 5.47 -2.94 -7.41
CA LYS A 65 6.31 -3.34 -8.55
C LYS A 65 7.73 -3.69 -8.13
N ALA A 66 8.37 -2.80 -7.35
CA ALA A 66 9.68 -3.03 -6.74
C ALA A 66 9.76 -4.40 -6.04
N LEU A 67 8.73 -4.72 -5.26
CA LEU A 67 8.65 -5.96 -4.49
C LEU A 67 8.19 -7.17 -5.32
N GLY A 68 7.77 -6.99 -6.58
CA GLY A 68 7.19 -8.06 -7.42
C GLY A 68 5.90 -8.65 -6.86
N ILE A 69 5.06 -7.82 -6.23
CA ILE A 69 3.80 -8.25 -5.58
C ILE A 69 2.56 -7.56 -6.13
N ASP A 70 2.67 -6.75 -7.17
CA ASP A 70 1.58 -6.01 -7.80
C ASP A 70 0.39 -6.91 -8.18
N ASP A 71 0.64 -8.03 -8.86
CA ASP A 71 -0.41 -9.01 -9.18
C ASP A 71 -1.11 -9.56 -7.92
N LYS A 72 -0.32 -9.78 -6.85
CA LYS A 72 -0.83 -10.33 -5.59
C LYS A 72 -1.70 -9.31 -4.85
N ILE A 73 -1.33 -8.04 -4.90
CA ILE A 73 -2.09 -6.93 -4.32
C ILE A 73 -3.41 -6.75 -5.09
N GLU A 74 -3.38 -6.79 -6.41
CA GLU A 74 -4.61 -6.65 -7.22
C GLU A 74 -5.61 -7.78 -6.93
N ARG A 75 -5.14 -9.03 -6.87
CA ARG A 75 -6.00 -10.17 -6.50
C ARG A 75 -6.63 -10.00 -5.12
N LYS A 76 -5.86 -9.57 -4.12
CA LYS A 76 -6.36 -9.33 -2.76
C LYS A 76 -7.35 -8.18 -2.68
N LEU A 77 -7.13 -7.10 -3.42
CA LEU A 77 -8.10 -5.99 -3.46
C LEU A 77 -9.45 -6.47 -4.00
N LYS A 78 -9.44 -7.22 -5.11
CA LYS A 78 -10.66 -7.81 -5.69
C LYS A 78 -11.37 -8.77 -4.72
N GLU A 79 -10.61 -9.55 -3.94
CA GLU A 79 -11.14 -10.44 -2.90
C GLU A 79 -11.82 -9.61 -1.78
N LEU A 80 -11.13 -8.59 -1.27
CA LEU A 80 -11.64 -7.75 -0.18
C LEU A 80 -12.85 -6.92 -0.58
N GLU A 81 -12.87 -6.38 -1.80
CA GLU A 81 -14.02 -5.63 -2.33
C GLU A 81 -15.28 -6.50 -2.49
N LYS A 82 -15.12 -7.81 -2.73
CA LYS A 82 -16.25 -8.76 -2.76
C LYS A 82 -16.78 -9.00 -1.36
N LEU A 83 -15.90 -9.30 -0.40
CA LEU A 83 -16.29 -9.51 1.00
C LEU A 83 -17.04 -8.32 1.58
N GLN A 84 -16.61 -7.09 1.29
CA GLN A 84 -17.32 -5.88 1.74
C GLN A 84 -18.69 -5.65 1.09
N LYS A 85 -18.93 -6.25 -0.09
CA LYS A 85 -20.25 -6.20 -0.74
C LYS A 85 -21.17 -7.29 -0.19
N ASP A 86 -20.62 -8.43 0.20
CA ASP A 86 -21.37 -9.55 0.76
C ASP A 86 -21.77 -9.30 2.23
N GLU A 87 -21.05 -8.42 2.95
CA GLU A 87 -21.39 -7.95 4.30
C GLU A 87 -22.43 -6.81 4.33
N LYS A 88 -22.87 -6.31 3.18
CA LYS A 88 -23.85 -5.21 3.04
C LYS A 88 -25.20 -5.70 2.53
#